data_AF-A0A1G3CWD6-F1
#
_entry.id   AF-A0A1G3CWD6-F1
#
_cell.length_a   1.000
_cell.length_b   1.000
_cell.length_c   1.000
_cell.angle_alpha   90.00
_cell.angle_beta   90.00
_cell.angle_gamma   90.00
#
_symmetry.space_group_name_H-M   'P 1'
#
loop_
_entity.id
_entity.type
_entity.pdbx_description
1 polymer ?
#
loop_
_entity_poly.entity_id
_entity_poly.type
_entity_poly.pdbx_seq_one_letter_code
_entity_poly.pdbx_strand_id
1 'polypeptide(L)' 'MTVATANTNVYQLIKQYPQTLDILVGFGFKQLKNPILRNTLARTISLGQAVQIVPVSLEDLLKEVNAAIKMCIGLKVA' A
#
# COMPACT_ATOMS: atom_id res chain seq x y z
N MET A 1 -0.94 -10.66 -13.86
CA MET A 1 -1.61 -9.36 -13.63
C MET A 1 -0.99 -8.69 -12.41
N THR A 2 -0.35 -7.55 -12.60
CA THR A 2 0.18 -6.71 -11.51
C THR A 2 -0.96 -5.79 -11.06
N VAL A 3 -1.38 -5.86 -9.79
CA VAL A 3 -2.57 -5.14 -9.32
C VAL A 3 -2.22 -3.75 -8.82
N ALA A 4 -1.09 -3.62 -8.11
CA ALA A 4 -0.55 -2.34 -7.67
C ALA A 4 0.78 -2.04 -8.39
N THR A 5 0.97 -0.78 -8.77
CA THR A 5 2.15 -0.23 -9.48
C THR A 5 2.60 1.07 -8.82
N ALA A 6 3.76 1.60 -9.22
CA ALA A 6 4.27 2.87 -8.71
C ALA A 6 3.27 4.04 -8.83
N ASN A 7 2.43 4.04 -9.87
CA ASN A 7 1.42 5.08 -10.12
C ASN A 7 0.11 4.83 -9.37
N THR A 8 -0.03 3.68 -8.71
CA THR A 8 -1.22 3.36 -7.92
C THR A 8 -1.32 4.30 -6.73
N ASN A 9 -2.48 4.93 -6.60
CA ASN A 9 -2.79 5.83 -5.49
C ASN A 9 -2.90 5.06 -4.18
N VAL A 10 -2.20 5.52 -3.14
CA VAL A 10 -2.12 4.82 -1.85
C VAL A 10 -3.47 4.77 -1.15
N TYR A 11 -4.25 5.85 -1.21
CA TYR A 11 -5.57 5.91 -0.60
C TYR A 11 -6.55 4.94 -1.25
N GLN A 12 -6.60 4.90 -2.58
CA GLN A 12 -7.48 3.96 -3.30
C GLN A 12 -7.11 2.52 -3.01
N LEU A 13 -5.80 2.21 -2.96
CA LEU A 13 -5.30 0.88 -2.60
C LEU A 13 -5.78 0.46 -1.21
N ILE A 14 -5.56 1.29 -0.19
CA ILE A 14 -5.98 0.99 1.19
C ILE A 14 -7.50 0.88 1.29
N LYS A 15 -8.24 1.72 0.53
CA LYS A 15 -9.70 1.69 0.50
C LYS A 15 -10.23 0.39 -0.10
N GLN A 16 -9.60 -0.10 -1.17
CA GLN A 16 -9.95 -1.36 -1.83
C GLN A 16 -9.51 -2.58 -1.01
N TYR A 17 -8.34 -2.48 -0.39
CA TYR A 17 -7.65 -3.57 0.31
C TYR A 17 -7.12 -3.06 1.66
N PRO A 18 -7.96 -2.98 2.71
CA PRO A 18 -7.57 -2.44 4.01
C PRO A 18 -6.40 -3.18 4.66
N GLN A 19 -6.19 -4.46 4.34
CA GLN A 19 -5.04 -5.25 4.82
C GLN A 19 -3.69 -4.70 4.36
N THR A 20 -3.65 -3.95 3.24
CA THR A 20 -2.40 -3.33 2.75
C THR A 20 -1.91 -2.21 3.66
N LEU A 21 -2.78 -1.65 4.52
CA LEU A 21 -2.42 -0.63 5.49
C LEU A 21 -1.39 -1.16 6.50
N ASP A 22 -1.60 -2.38 7.03
CA ASP A 22 -0.68 -2.97 8.00
C ASP A 22 0.71 -3.19 7.40
N ILE A 23 0.75 -3.62 6.13
CA ILE A 23 2.00 -3.78 5.37
C ILE A 23 2.70 -2.44 5.22
N LEU A 24 1.99 -1.40 4.75
CA LEU A 24 2.55 -0.06 4.63
C LEU A 24 3.08 0.44 5.99
N VAL A 25 2.32 0.28 7.06
CA VAL A 25 2.78 0.67 8.41
C VAL A 25 4.03 -0.11 8.82
N GLY A 26 4.11 -1.40 8.51
CA GLY A 26 5.28 -2.26 8.73
C GLY A 26 6.53 -1.80 7.95
N PHE A 27 6.36 -1.30 6.73
CA PHE A 27 7.44 -0.70 5.94
C PHE A 27 7.91 0.67 6.47
N GLY A 28 7.22 1.25 7.45
CA GLY A 28 7.59 2.55 8.03
C GLY A 28 6.63 3.68 7.71
N PHE A 29 5.56 3.42 6.96
CA PHE A 29 4.48 4.38 6.72
C PHE A 29 3.54 4.54 7.93
N LYS A 30 4.10 4.66 9.15
CA LYS A 30 3.36 4.81 10.41
C LYS A 30 2.40 5.99 10.41
N GLN A 31 2.72 7.02 9.63
CA GLN A 31 1.91 8.21 9.41
C GLN A 31 0.50 7.88 8.88
N LEU A 32 0.38 6.83 8.04
CA LEU A 32 -0.88 6.38 7.45
C LEU A 32 -1.81 5.70 8.46
N LYS A 33 -1.31 5.35 9.66
CA LYS A 33 -2.13 4.87 10.76
C LYS A 33 -3.05 5.96 11.29
N ASN A 34 -2.65 7.23 11.16
CA ASN A 34 -3.50 8.36 11.51
C ASN A 34 -4.54 8.57 10.39
N PRO A 35 -5.86 8.46 10.68
CA PRO A 35 -6.90 8.58 9.67
C PRO A 35 -6.94 9.95 8.98
N ILE A 36 -6.50 11.02 9.67
CA ILE A 36 -6.41 12.37 9.08
C ILE A 36 -5.31 12.40 8.02
N LEU A 37 -4.09 11.98 8.37
CA LEU A 37 -2.96 11.91 7.44
C LEU A 37 -3.22 10.93 6.28
N ARG A 38 -3.90 9.83 6.56
CA ARG A 38 -4.33 8.89 5.52
C ARG A 38 -5.29 9.55 4.52
N ASN A 39 -6.24 10.35 4.99
CA ASN A 39 -7.18 11.03 4.11
C ASN A 39 -6.55 12.19 3.33
N THR A 40 -5.49 12.81 3.84
CA THR A 40 -4.81 13.92 3.16
C THR A 40 -3.63 13.45 2.32
N LEU A 41 -2.59 12.87 2.93
CA LEU A 41 -1.36 12.46 2.24
C LEU A 41 -1.58 11.26 1.31
N ALA A 42 -2.26 10.21 1.78
CA ALA A 42 -2.42 9.01 0.94
C ALA A 42 -3.27 9.27 -0.31
N ARG A 43 -4.13 10.32 -0.28
CA ARG A 43 -4.94 10.73 -1.43
C ARG A 43 -4.13 11.45 -2.49
N THR A 44 -3.10 12.19 -2.10
CA THR A 44 -2.31 13.02 -3.02
C THR A 44 -1.09 12.29 -3.56
N ILE A 45 -0.61 11.23 -2.89
CA ILE A 45 0.59 10.49 -3.29
C ILE A 45 0.28 9.12 -3.88
N SER A 46 1.11 8.69 -4.82
CA SER A 46 1.20 7.30 -5.29
C SER A 46 2.20 6.48 -4.49
N LEU A 47 2.20 5.15 -4.65
CA LEU A 47 3.20 4.27 -4.01
C LEU A 47 4.63 4.68 -4.38
N GLY A 48 4.87 5.06 -5.64
CA GLY A 48 6.16 5.55 -6.12
C GLY A 48 6.60 6.86 -5.48
N GLN A 49 5.66 7.73 -5.12
CA GLN A 49 5.97 8.96 -4.38
C GLN A 49 6.15 8.69 -2.89
N ALA A 50 5.41 7.74 -2.33
CA ALA A 50 5.50 7.38 -0.92
C ALA A 50 6.92 6.91 -0.55
N VAL A 51 7.56 6.11 -1.41
CA VAL A 51 8.94 5.62 -1.24
C VAL A 51 10.02 6.69 -1.44
N GLN A 52 9.66 7.87 -1.96
CA GLN A 52 10.58 9.03 -2.00
C GLN A 52 10.60 9.76 -0.65
N ILE A 53 9.49 9.67 0.10
CA ILE A 53 9.31 10.30 1.41
C ILE A 53 9.83 9.38 2.52
N VAL A 54 9.65 8.07 2.36
CA VAL A 54 10.11 7.05 3.29
C VAL A 54 11.19 6.22 2.60
N PRO A 55 12.38 6.04 3.19
CA PRO A 55 13.49 5.31 2.58
C PRO A 55 13.21 3.80 2.55
N VAL A 56 12.34 3.39 1.64
CA VAL A 56 11.93 2.00 1.42
C VAL A 56 12.04 1.66 -0.06
N SER A 57 12.38 0.41 -0.36
CA SER A 57 12.44 -0.07 -1.73
C SER A 57 11.05 -0.17 -2.34
N LEU A 58 10.85 0.52 -3.47
CA LEU A 58 9.59 0.42 -4.23
C LEU A 58 9.28 -0.99 -4.67
N GLU A 59 10.30 -1.73 -5.09
CA GLU A 59 10.17 -3.10 -5.56
C GLU A 59 9.67 -4.02 -4.45
N ASP A 60 10.27 -3.96 -3.25
CA ASP A 60 9.83 -4.74 -2.09
C ASP A 60 8.42 -4.35 -1.66
N LEU A 61 8.10 -3.05 -1.62
CA LEU A 61 6.76 -2.58 -1.27
C LEU A 61 5.72 -3.11 -2.26
N LEU A 62 5.98 -2.99 -3.57
CA LEU A 62 5.08 -3.49 -4.60
C LEU A 62 4.93 -5.01 -4.52
N LYS A 63 6.01 -5.74 -4.22
CA LYS A 63 5.98 -7.19 -4.06
C LYS A 63 5.06 -7.60 -2.91
N GLU A 64 5.21 -7.02 -1.73
CA GLU A 64 4.41 -7.33 -0.55
C GLU A 64 2.94 -6.91 -0.71
N VAL A 65 2.69 -5.71 -1.25
CA VAL A 65 1.32 -5.24 -1.54
C VAL A 65 0.64 -6.18 -2.54
N ASN A 66 1.30 -6.52 -3.64
CA ASN A 66 0.73 -7.45 -4.62
C ASN A 66 0.55 -8.86 -4.04
N ALA A 67 1.45 -9.33 -3.16
CA ALA A 67 1.31 -10.60 -2.48
C ALA A 67 0.07 -10.63 -1.57
N ALA A 68 -0.16 -9.57 -0.79
CA ALA A 68 -1.34 -9.48 0.08
C ALA A 68 -2.65 -9.34 -0.68
N ILE A 69 -2.66 -8.64 -1.81
CA ILE A 69 -3.81 -8.61 -2.72
C ILE A 69 -4.07 -10.02 -3.27
N LYS A 70 -3.03 -10.72 -3.74
CA LYS A 70 -3.16 -12.10 -4.22
C LYS A 70 -3.67 -13.04 -3.13
N MET A 71 -3.23 -12.91 -1.88
CA MET A 71 -3.75 -13.70 -0.75
C MET A 71 -5.23 -13.38 -0.47
N CYS A 72 -5.63 -12.12 -0.59
CA CYS A 72 -7.03 -11.72 -0.39
C CYS A 72 -7.95 -12.24 -1.50
N ILE A 73 -7.51 -12.18 -2.77
CA ILE A 73 -8.24 -12.74 -3.91
C ILE A 73 -8.15 -14.28 -3.93
N GLY A 74 -7.06 -14.83 -3.40
CA GLY A 74 -6.72 -16.25 -3.36
C GLY A 74 -7.25 -17.00 -2.15
N LEU A 75 -8.10 -16.39 -1.31
CA LEU A 75 -8.82 -17.09 -0.24
C LEU A 75 -10.01 -17.89 -0.81
N LYS A 76 -9.74 -18.69 -1.85
CA LYS A 76 -10.29 -20.04 -1.94
C LYS A 76 -9.25 -20.92 -1.28
N VAL A 77 -9.45 -21.11 0.02
CA VAL A 77 -8.86 -22.18 0.84
C VAL A 77 -8.69 -23.44 -0.01
N ALA A 78 -7.48 -23.99 -0.01
CA ALA A 78 -7.23 -25.40 -0.25
C ALA A 78 -6.30 -25.89 0.86
#